data_AF-A0A8T1VYB2-F1
#
_entry.id   AF-A0A8T1VYB2-F1
#
_cell.length_a   1.000
_cell.length_b   1.000
_cell.length_c   1.000
_cell.angle_alpha   90.00
_cell.angle_beta   90.00
_cell.angle_gamma   90.00
#
_symmetry.space_group_name_H-M   'P 1'
#
loop_
_entity.id
_entity.type
_entity.pdbx_description
1 polymer ?
#
loop_
_entity_poly.entity_id
_entity_poly.type
_entity_poly.pdbx_seq_one_letter_code
_entity_poly.pdbx_strand_id
1 'polypeptide(L)'
;MEQLWYFKAFVEQVYKAVVEEKIPVIGYTAWSFLDNYEWGSYGPRFGMYHMNLRSRQKSIFGIVFDFAALAAMVVVVVGVAVVLNHRNRRSGYEPLLSPN
;
A
#
# COMPACT_ATOMS: atom_id res chain seq x y z
N MET A 1 20.56 -5.09 -0.32
CA MET A 1 19.46 -6.03 -0.01
C MET A 1 18.53 -5.48 1.10
N GLU A 2 18.36 -4.16 1.25
CA GLU A 2 17.96 -3.59 2.56
C GLU A 2 16.53 -3.01 2.67
N GLN A 3 16.04 -2.32 1.64
CA GLN A 3 14.79 -1.53 1.76
C GLN A 3 13.52 -2.38 1.77
N LEU A 4 13.45 -3.44 0.94
CA LEU A 4 12.30 -4.35 0.91
C LEU A 4 12.15 -5.11 2.24
N TRP A 5 13.26 -5.53 2.83
CA TRP A 5 13.25 -6.21 4.12
C TRP A 5 12.79 -5.25 5.23
N TYR A 6 13.28 -4.02 5.23
CA TYR A 6 12.84 -2.98 6.17
C TYR A 6 11.32 -2.80 6.15
N PHE A 7 10.73 -2.60 4.97
CA PHE A 7 9.27 -2.43 4.88
C PHE A 7 8.50 -3.69 5.29
N LYS A 8 8.98 -4.88 4.93
CA LYS A 8 8.35 -6.14 5.36
C LYS A 8 8.36 -6.26 6.89
N ALA A 9 9.48 -6.01 7.53
CA ALA A 9 9.61 -6.09 8.98
C ALA A 9 8.68 -5.09 9.69
N PHE A 10 8.60 -3.86 9.21
CA PHE A 10 7.69 -2.85 9.80
C PHE A 10 6.22 -3.20 9.62
N VAL A 11 5.82 -3.65 8.42
CA VAL A 11 4.43 -4.08 8.18
C VAL A 11 4.07 -5.30 9.03
N GLU A 12 5.02 -6.21 9.27
CA GLU A 12 4.81 -7.34 10.18
C GLU A 12 4.55 -6.89 11.63
N GLN A 13 5.26 -5.86 12.11
CA GLN A 13 5.00 -5.28 13.43
C GLN A 13 3.64 -4.59 13.52
N VAL A 14 3.26 -3.85 12.48
CA VAL A 14 1.91 -3.23 12.40
C VAL A 14 0.84 -4.32 12.40
N TYR A 15 1.06 -5.42 11.69
CA TYR A 15 0.15 -6.57 11.70
C TYR A 15 0.00 -7.15 13.12
N LYS A 16 1.10 -7.38 13.84
CA LYS A 16 1.06 -7.89 15.22
C LYS A 16 0.30 -6.95 16.15
N ALA A 17 0.55 -5.64 16.07
CA ALA A 17 -0.17 -4.64 16.84
C ALA A 17 -1.70 -4.70 16.61
N VAL A 18 -2.13 -4.86 15.35
CA VAL A 18 -3.56 -4.94 15.00
C VAL A 18 -4.18 -6.28 15.41
N VAL A 19 -3.51 -7.39 15.12
CA VAL A 19 -4.09 -8.73 15.24
C VAL A 19 -3.92 -9.32 16.63
N GLU A 20 -2.74 -9.21 17.21
CA GLU A 20 -2.39 -9.81 18.50
C GLU A 20 -2.76 -8.85 19.65
N GLU A 21 -2.37 -7.58 19.55
CA GLU A 21 -2.56 -6.59 20.62
C GLU A 21 -3.87 -5.80 20.53
N LYS A 22 -4.64 -5.99 19.45
CA LYS A 22 -5.93 -5.30 19.21
C LYS A 22 -5.83 -3.78 19.22
N ILE A 23 -4.67 -3.23 18.88
CA ILE A 23 -4.46 -1.79 18.77
C ILE A 23 -5.20 -1.29 17.52
N PRO A 24 -6.03 -0.23 17.62
CA PRO A 24 -6.84 0.26 16.50
C PRO A 24 -6.01 1.08 15.50
N VAL A 25 -5.10 0.42 14.77
CA VAL A 25 -4.35 1.04 13.68
C VAL A 25 -5.19 1.03 12.41
N ILE A 26 -5.49 2.21 11.87
CA ILE A 26 -6.34 2.38 10.68
C ILE A 26 -5.55 2.44 9.36
N GLY A 27 -4.23 2.56 9.42
CA GLY A 27 -3.37 2.61 8.24
C GLY A 27 -1.90 2.87 8.56
N TYR A 28 -1.04 2.65 7.56
CA TYR A 28 0.41 2.87 7.61
C TYR A 28 0.86 3.51 6.29
N THR A 29 1.55 4.65 6.37
CA THR A 29 2.08 5.37 5.20
C THR A 29 3.61 5.36 5.21
N ALA A 30 4.19 4.67 4.25
CA ALA A 30 5.65 4.59 4.11
C ALA A 30 6.25 5.93 3.65
N TRP A 31 7.27 6.40 4.36
CA TRP A 31 8.13 7.49 3.91
C TRP A 31 9.29 6.94 3.08
N SER A 32 9.48 7.33 1.82
CA SER A 32 8.58 8.11 0.97
C SER A 32 8.23 7.31 -0.28
N PHE A 33 7.18 7.73 -0.98
CA PHE A 33 6.86 7.11 -2.26
C PHE A 33 7.94 7.42 -3.32
N LEU A 34 8.46 8.65 -3.32
CA LEU A 34 9.48 9.14 -4.26
C LEU A 34 10.70 9.64 -3.50
N ASP A 35 11.88 9.50 -4.09
CA ASP A 35 13.06 10.20 -3.60
C ASP A 35 12.78 11.71 -3.56
N ASN A 36 13.08 12.33 -2.43
CA ASN A 36 12.78 13.72 -2.16
C ASN A 36 14.05 14.46 -1.67
N TYR A 37 13.88 15.75 -1.38
CA TYR A 37 14.91 16.54 -0.73
C TYR A 37 14.86 16.29 0.77
N GLU A 38 15.84 15.55 1.28
CA GLU A 38 15.90 15.19 2.69
C GLU A 38 16.80 16.19 3.43
N TRP A 39 16.17 17.27 3.91
CA TRP A 39 16.71 18.21 4.90
C TRP A 39 18.14 18.73 4.64
N GLY A 40 18.47 19.08 3.40
CA GLY A 40 19.80 19.60 3.05
C GLY A 40 20.43 18.94 1.83
N SER A 41 19.96 17.75 1.44
CA SER A 41 20.61 16.97 0.39
C SER A 41 19.64 16.05 -0.38
N TYR A 42 19.94 15.82 -1.66
CA TYR A 42 19.37 14.74 -2.48
C TYR A 42 20.24 13.47 -2.49
N GLY A 43 21.30 13.45 -1.67
CA GLY A 43 22.19 12.30 -1.52
C GLY A 43 21.48 11.10 -0.87
N PRO A 44 20.85 11.28 0.31
CA PRO A 44 20.02 10.26 0.92
C PRO A 44 18.77 9.96 0.07
N ARG A 45 18.43 8.68 -0.07
CA ARG A 45 17.30 8.20 -0.89
C ARG A 45 16.46 7.23 -0.09
N PHE A 46 15.25 7.67 0.26
CA PHE A 46 14.27 6.90 1.02
C PHE A 46 13.04 6.51 0.19
N GLY A 47 12.98 6.97 -1.06
CA GLY A 47 11.87 6.70 -1.96
C GLY A 47 11.78 5.22 -2.33
N MET A 48 10.57 4.69 -2.34
CA MET A 48 10.29 3.38 -2.94
C MET A 48 10.43 3.42 -4.47
N TYR A 49 10.18 4.58 -5.07
CA TYR A 49 10.32 4.81 -6.51
C TYR A 49 11.51 5.75 -6.79
N HIS A 50 12.51 5.20 -7.47
CA HIS A 50 13.72 5.95 -7.79
C HIS A 50 13.45 7.00 -8.87
N MET A 51 13.65 8.28 -8.54
CA MET A 51 13.58 9.37 -9.51
C MET A 51 14.99 9.79 -9.94
N ASN A 52 15.28 9.63 -11.23
CA ASN A 52 16.53 10.14 -11.79
C ASN A 52 16.40 11.64 -12.11
N LEU A 53 16.72 12.47 -11.14
CA LEU A 53 16.66 13.94 -11.26
C LEU A 53 17.58 14.50 -12.36
N ARG A 54 18.58 13.73 -12.80
CA ARG A 54 19.57 14.14 -13.80
C ARG A 54 19.04 14.03 -15.24
N SER A 55 18.02 13.21 -15.46
CA SER A 55 17.46 12.93 -16.79
C SER A 55 15.95 13.19 -16.79
N ARG A 56 15.57 14.41 -17.12
CA ARG A 56 14.20 14.85 -17.48
C ARG A 56 13.16 14.69 -16.37
N GLN A 57 12.72 15.85 -15.88
CA GLN A 57 11.32 16.23 -15.72
C GLN A 57 10.32 15.08 -15.95
N LYS A 58 10.10 14.22 -14.94
CA LYS A 58 8.77 13.63 -14.82
C LYS A 58 7.87 14.79 -14.51
N SER A 59 7.14 15.22 -15.53
CA SER A 59 6.12 16.27 -15.41
C SER A 59 5.31 16.01 -14.14
N ILE A 60 5.05 17.05 -13.34
CA ILE A 60 4.18 16.96 -12.16
C ILE A 60 2.86 16.24 -12.49
N PHE A 61 2.39 16.39 -13.72
CA PHE A 61 1.24 15.66 -14.26
C PHE A 61 1.41 14.14 -14.20
N GLY A 62 2.58 13.58 -14.53
CA GLY A 62 2.82 12.14 -14.45
C GLY A 62 2.71 11.59 -13.04
N ILE A 63 3.22 12.32 -12.04
CA ILE A 63 3.11 11.95 -10.63
C ILE A 63 1.63 11.99 -10.20
N VAL A 64 0.91 13.05 -10.56
CA VAL A 64 -0.53 13.18 -10.26
C VAL A 64 -1.35 12.06 -10.90
N PHE A 65 -1.04 11.70 -12.15
CA PHE A 65 -1.70 10.57 -12.83
C PHE A 65 -1.38 9.23 -12.15
N ASP A 66 -0.14 9.00 -11.73
CA ASP A 66 0.24 7.77 -11.00
C ASP A 66 -0.52 7.67 -9.66
N PHE A 67 -0.67 8.78 -8.92
CA PHE A 67 -1.46 8.83 -7.69
C PHE A 67 -2.95 8.60 -7.94
N ALA A 68 -3.52 9.23 -8.97
CA ALA A 68 -4.91 9.06 -9.34
C ALA A 68 -5.20 7.61 -9.78
N ALA A 69 -4.29 6.99 -10.53
CA ALA A 69 -4.40 5.60 -10.96
C ALA A 69 -4.32 4.65 -9.76
N LEU A 70 -3.41 4.88 -8.81
CA LEU A 70 -3.31 4.08 -7.58
C LEU A 70 -4.58 4.21 -6.73
N ALA A 71 -5.09 5.42 -6.53
CA ALA A 71 -6.32 5.66 -5.80
C ALA A 71 -7.52 4.98 -6.47
N ALA A 72 -7.64 5.07 -7.79
CA ALA A 72 -8.68 4.40 -8.56
C ALA A 72 -8.58 2.86 -8.41
N MET A 73 -7.38 2.29 -8.49
CA MET A 73 -7.16 0.85 -8.28
C MET A 73 -7.58 0.41 -6.88
N VAL A 74 -7.25 1.17 -5.83
CA VAL A 74 -7.66 0.87 -4.45
C VAL A 74 -9.19 0.92 -4.31
N VAL A 75 -9.85 1.94 -4.86
CA VAL A 75 -11.31 2.07 -4.83
C VAL A 75 -11.99 0.91 -5.56
N VAL A 76 -11.47 0.51 -6.73
CA VAL A 76 -11.99 -0.62 -7.50
C VAL A 76 -11.82 -1.93 -6.73
N VAL A 77 -10.63 -2.20 -6.18
CA VAL A 77 -10.35 -3.44 -5.44
C VAL A 77 -11.21 -3.55 -4.20
N VAL A 78 -11.31 -2.47 -3.40
CA VAL A 78 -12.16 -2.42 -2.21
C VAL A 78 -13.64 -2.54 -2.60
N GLY A 79 -14.09 -1.84 -3.64
CA GLY A 79 -15.46 -1.92 -4.14
C GLY A 79 -15.84 -3.32 -4.59
N VAL A 80 -14.96 -4.00 -5.36
CA VAL A 80 -15.16 -5.39 -5.78
C VAL A 80 -15.19 -6.31 -4.56
N ALA A 81 -14.26 -6.18 -3.61
CA ALA A 81 -14.25 -7.00 -2.40
C ALA A 81 -15.53 -6.82 -1.57
N VAL A 82 -16.02 -5.59 -1.43
CA VAL A 82 -17.28 -5.27 -0.73
C VAL A 82 -18.48 -5.88 -1.47
N VAL A 83 -18.55 -5.73 -2.79
CA VAL A 83 -19.64 -6.31 -3.61
C VAL A 83 -19.63 -7.83 -3.54
N LEU A 84 -18.47 -8.47 -3.63
CA LEU A 84 -18.32 -9.91 -3.52
C LEU A 84 -18.72 -10.40 -2.13
N ASN A 85 -18.25 -9.73 -1.06
CA ASN A 85 -18.64 -10.06 0.32
C ASN A 85 -20.15 -9.89 0.54
N HIS A 86 -20.74 -8.82 0.01
CA HIS A 86 -22.18 -8.57 0.10
C HIS A 86 -23.01 -9.60 -0.70
N ARG A 87 -22.55 -9.98 -1.90
CA ARG A 87 -23.17 -11.04 -2.71
C ARG A 87 -23.09 -12.40 -2.01
N ASN A 88 -21.93 -12.74 -1.44
CA ASN A 88 -21.75 -14.00 -0.74
C ASN A 88 -22.69 -14.12 0.47
N ARG A 89 -22.85 -13.02 1.25
CA ARG A 89 -23.80 -12.95 2.37
C ARG A 89 -25.27 -13.08 1.95
N ARG A 90 -25.65 -12.60 0.76
CA ARG A 90 -27.03 -12.75 0.24
C ARG A 90 -27.32 -14.10 -0.38
N SER A 91 -26.28 -14.78 -0.87
CA SER A 91 -26.44 -16.02 -1.62
C SER A 91 -26.62 -17.26 -0.73
N GLY A 92 -26.45 -17.13 0.59
CA GLY A 92 -26.61 -18.25 1.53
C GLY A 92 -25.65 -19.42 1.26
N TYR A 93 -24.52 -19.17 0.58
CA TYR A 93 -23.50 -20.19 0.38
C TYR A 93 -22.86 -20.52 1.72
N GLU A 94 -23.34 -21.59 2.37
CA GLU A 94 -22.49 -22.32 3.30
C GLU A 94 -21.37 -22.96 2.46
N PRO A 95 -20.09 -22.66 2.75
CA PRO A 95 -19.01 -23.43 2.16
C PRO A 95 -19.25 -24.87 2.60
N LEU A 96 -19.41 -25.77 1.64
CA LEU A 96 -19.31 -27.21 1.89
C LEU A 96 -17.87 -27.48 2.35
N LEU A 97 -17.59 -27.21 3.61
CA LEU A 97 -16.55 -27.91 4.33
C LEU A 97 -16.95 -29.37 4.22
N SER A 98 -16.25 -30.11 3.35
CA SER A 98 -16.29 -31.56 3.37
C SER A 98 -16.04 -32.00 4.81
N PRO A 99 -17.00 -32.68 5.47
CA PRO A 99 -16.68 -33.40 6.68
C PRO A 99 -15.80 -34.57 6.26
N ASN A 100 -14.53 -34.47 6.68
CA ASN A 100 -13.45 -35.46 6.76
C ASN A 100 -12.18 -34.98 6.08
#